data_AF-A0A8T4EEI9-F1
#
_entry.id   AF-A0A8T4EEI9-F1
#
_cell.length_a   1.000
_cell.length_b   1.000
_cell.length_c   1.000
_cell.angle_alpha   90.00
_cell.angle_beta   90.00
_cell.angle_gamma   90.00
#
_symmetry.space_group_name_H-M   'P 1'
#
loop_
_entity.id
_entity.type
_entity.pdbx_description
1 polymer ?
#
loop_
_entity_poly.entity_id
_entity_poly.type
_entity_poly.pdbx_seq_one_letter_code
_entity_poly.pdbx_strand_id
1 'polypeptide(L)'
;MGGVLHHVFAAVLSALIVHMIHFKWEYSSSIFVGNIIPDGLKFGLTALKQGNLNIFQLDFSDKFYVFWENVTHTQTSNWLVLGLFVFGIATFLFHYHVIRKKTMEEYDLLYVFFLMGVFTHLVMDAFIQEQGPWF
;
A
#
# COMPACT_ATOMS: atom_id res chain seq x y z
N MET A 1 15.22 -10.83 0.45
CA MET A 1 14.29 -11.28 1.51
C MET A 1 14.04 -10.21 2.55
N GLY A 2 14.95 -9.22 2.73
CA GLY A 2 14.77 -8.10 3.63
C GLY A 2 13.58 -7.19 3.26
N GLY A 3 13.59 -6.58 2.07
CA GLY A 3 12.62 -5.53 1.67
C GLY A 3 11.15 -5.75 2.07
N VAL A 4 10.48 -6.77 1.54
CA VAL A 4 9.04 -7.03 1.82
C VAL A 4 8.79 -7.28 3.32
N LEU A 5 9.69 -7.94 4.03
CA LEU A 5 9.54 -8.16 5.48
C LEU A 5 9.70 -6.85 6.26
N HIS A 6 10.58 -5.95 5.83
CA HIS A 6 10.72 -4.62 6.42
C HIS A 6 9.47 -3.78 6.19
N HIS A 7 8.84 -3.87 5.00
CA HIS A 7 7.56 -3.21 4.75
C HIS A 7 6.44 -3.78 5.61
N VAL A 8 6.34 -5.10 5.73
CA VAL A 8 5.35 -5.72 6.63
C VAL A 8 5.57 -5.30 8.07
N PHE A 9 6.82 -5.30 8.54
CA PHE A 9 7.15 -4.85 9.90
C PHE A 9 6.80 -3.38 10.12
N ALA A 10 7.17 -2.50 9.19
CA ALA A 10 6.83 -1.08 9.24
C ALA A 10 5.31 -0.86 9.20
N ALA A 11 4.58 -1.57 8.34
CA ALA A 11 3.13 -1.52 8.26
C ALA A 11 2.47 -1.90 9.59
N VAL A 12 2.91 -2.99 10.21
CA VAL A 12 2.41 -3.44 11.53
C VAL A 12 2.73 -2.40 12.61
N LEU A 13 3.95 -1.88 12.64
CA LEU A 13 4.37 -0.88 13.62
C LEU A 13 3.56 0.41 13.48
N SER A 14 3.41 0.93 12.27
CA SER A 14 2.60 2.11 11.97
C SER A 14 1.12 1.90 12.35
N ALA A 15 0.57 0.72 12.05
CA ALA A 15 -0.80 0.37 12.43
C ALA A 15 -0.99 0.33 13.95
N LEU A 16 -0.03 -0.26 14.68
CA LEU A 16 -0.03 -0.31 16.14
C LEU A 16 0.05 1.09 16.77
N ILE A 17 0.93 1.96 16.26
CA ILE A 17 1.05 3.34 16.73
C ILE A 17 -0.27 4.09 16.53
N VAL A 18 -0.85 4.04 15.32
CA VAL A 18 -2.14 4.67 15.03
C VAL A 18 -3.25 4.09 15.91
N HIS A 19 -3.23 2.77 16.16
CA HIS A 19 -4.20 2.13 17.05
C HIS A 19 -4.11 2.66 18.47
N MET A 20 -2.90 2.78 19.01
CA MET A 20 -2.68 3.25 20.38
C MET A 20 -3.05 4.73 20.56
N ILE A 21 -2.93 5.55 19.52
CA ILE A 21 -3.29 6.98 19.59
C ILE A 21 -4.81 7.18 19.47
N HIS A 22 -5.46 6.48 18.55
CA HIS A 22 -6.86 6.76 18.20
C HIS A 22 -7.87 5.73 18.71
N PHE A 23 -7.42 4.54 19.14
CA PHE A 23 -8.25 3.40 19.55
C PHE A 23 -9.34 3.00 18.52
N LYS A 24 -9.10 3.27 17.24
CA LYS A 24 -9.98 2.91 16.12
C LYS A 24 -9.27 1.96 15.16
N TRP A 25 -9.80 0.76 14.99
CA TRP A 25 -9.27 -0.26 14.09
C TRP A 25 -9.23 0.21 12.63
N GLU A 26 -10.19 1.03 12.21
CA GLU A 26 -10.29 1.47 10.82
C GLU A 26 -9.13 2.38 10.42
N TYR A 27 -8.62 3.20 11.35
CA TYR A 27 -7.46 4.06 11.08
C TYR A 27 -6.18 3.23 11.00
N SER A 28 -6.01 2.27 11.92
CA SER A 28 -4.89 1.32 11.93
C SER A 28 -4.85 0.44 10.68
N SER A 29 -6.00 -0.07 10.25
CA SER A 29 -6.10 -0.86 9.02
C SER A 29 -5.89 -0.01 7.78
N SER A 30 -6.33 1.25 7.78
CA SER A 30 -6.08 2.16 6.65
C SER A 30 -4.60 2.42 6.42
N ILE A 31 -3.84 2.76 7.47
CA ILE A 31 -2.38 2.95 7.36
C ILE A 31 -1.65 1.66 7.00
N PHE A 32 -2.09 0.52 7.53
CA PHE A 32 -1.54 -0.79 7.17
C PHE A 32 -1.73 -1.08 5.68
N VAL A 33 -2.97 -0.95 5.19
CA VAL A 33 -3.29 -1.21 3.78
C VAL A 33 -2.54 -0.24 2.86
N GLY A 34 -2.47 1.05 3.23
CA GLY A 34 -1.69 2.04 2.48
C GLY A 34 -0.22 1.66 2.37
N ASN A 35 0.36 1.03 3.39
CA ASN A 35 1.74 0.57 3.35
C ASN A 35 1.94 -0.73 2.55
N ILE A 36 0.98 -1.67 2.61
CA ILE A 36 1.14 -2.99 1.96
C ILE A 36 0.70 -2.99 0.49
N ILE A 37 -0.18 -2.07 0.08
CA ILE A 37 -0.73 -2.06 -1.28
C ILE A 37 0.34 -2.05 -2.40
N PRO A 38 1.51 -1.38 -2.28
CA PRO A 38 2.56 -1.47 -3.28
C PRO A 38 3.09 -2.88 -3.51
N ASP A 39 3.46 -3.57 -2.45
CA ASP A 39 3.94 -4.94 -2.51
C ASP A 39 2.82 -5.90 -2.94
N GLY A 40 1.58 -5.64 -2.52
CA GLY A 40 0.41 -6.39 -2.94
C GLY A 40 0.16 -6.31 -4.45
N LEU A 41 0.30 -5.13 -5.05
CA LEU A 41 0.18 -4.95 -6.49
C LEU A 41 1.34 -5.59 -7.24
N LYS A 42 2.58 -5.35 -6.80
CA LYS A 42 3.79 -5.85 -7.48
C LYS A 42 3.97 -7.36 -7.35
N PHE A 43 3.99 -7.88 -6.12
CA PHE A 43 4.24 -9.29 -5.86
C PHE A 43 2.94 -10.10 -5.82
N GLY A 44 1.89 -9.59 -5.17
CA GLY A 44 0.63 -10.32 -4.99
C GLY A 44 -0.13 -10.56 -6.30
N LEU A 45 -0.33 -9.53 -7.13
CA LEU A 45 -1.02 -9.73 -8.42
C LEU A 45 -0.18 -10.54 -9.39
N THR A 46 1.15 -10.37 -9.38
CA THR A 46 2.07 -11.17 -10.19
C THR A 46 2.01 -12.64 -9.80
N ALA A 47 2.02 -12.95 -8.50
CA ALA A 47 1.84 -14.30 -7.96
C ALA A 47 0.55 -14.95 -8.45
N LEU A 48 -0.57 -14.23 -8.37
CA LEU A 48 -1.87 -14.71 -8.87
C LEU A 48 -1.83 -14.97 -10.38
N LYS A 49 -1.26 -14.05 -11.17
CA LYS A 49 -1.15 -14.21 -12.63
C LYS A 49 -0.27 -15.40 -13.01
N GLN A 50 0.84 -15.60 -12.33
CA GLN A 50 1.78 -16.69 -12.59
C GLN A 50 1.29 -18.04 -12.04
N GLY A 51 0.16 -18.07 -11.32
CA GLY A 51 -0.34 -19.28 -10.66
C GLY A 51 0.58 -19.78 -9.54
N ASN A 52 1.45 -18.92 -9.03
CA ASN A 52 2.42 -19.23 -7.99
C ASN A 52 2.18 -18.37 -6.76
N LEU A 53 1.52 -18.93 -5.74
CA LEU A 53 1.24 -18.23 -4.48
C LEU A 53 2.50 -17.97 -3.64
N ASN A 54 3.64 -18.56 -4.00
CA ASN A 54 4.91 -18.24 -3.38
C ASN A 54 5.47 -16.94 -3.97
N ILE A 55 5.13 -15.81 -3.33
CA ILE A 55 5.58 -14.46 -3.72
C ILE A 55 7.11 -14.31 -3.74
N PHE A 56 7.85 -15.23 -3.13
CA PHE A 56 9.31 -15.23 -3.11
C PHE A 56 9.94 -15.99 -4.30
N GLN A 57 9.14 -16.68 -5.11
CA GLN A 57 9.60 -17.49 -6.24
C GLN A 57 8.90 -17.05 -7.54
N LEU A 58 8.74 -15.74 -7.72
CA LEU A 58 8.15 -15.19 -8.93
C LEU A 58 9.19 -15.07 -10.04
N ASP A 59 8.73 -15.21 -11.28
CA ASP A 59 9.52 -14.87 -12.45
C ASP A 59 9.56 -13.35 -12.61
N PHE A 60 10.67 -12.73 -12.22
CA PHE A 60 10.89 -11.27 -12.31
C PHE A 60 11.16 -10.80 -13.75
N SER A 61 11.35 -11.71 -14.70
CA SER A 61 11.45 -11.36 -16.11
C SER A 61 10.08 -11.23 -16.79
N ASP A 62 9.00 -11.66 -16.12
CA ASP A 62 7.64 -11.55 -16.63
C ASP A 62 7.25 -10.09 -16.87
N LYS A 63 6.71 -9.79 -18.05
CA LYS A 63 6.33 -8.43 -18.45
C LYS A 63 5.31 -7.79 -17.51
N PHE A 64 4.51 -8.59 -16.81
CA PHE A 64 3.54 -8.08 -15.85
C PHE A 64 4.18 -7.70 -14.52
N TYR A 65 5.18 -8.47 -14.06
CA TYR A 65 6.02 -8.04 -12.95
C TYR A 65 6.74 -6.73 -13.28
N VAL A 66 7.39 -6.66 -14.45
CA VAL A 66 8.11 -5.45 -14.90
C VAL A 66 7.17 -4.25 -15.06
N PHE A 67 5.94 -4.46 -15.51
CA PHE A 67 4.92 -3.42 -15.55
C PHE A 67 4.64 -2.88 -14.14
N TRP A 68 4.34 -3.75 -13.19
CA TRP A 68 4.05 -3.32 -11.82
C TRP A 68 5.26 -2.70 -11.15
N GLU A 69 6.45 -3.27 -11.31
CA GLU A 69 7.69 -2.69 -10.81
C GLU A 69 7.91 -1.26 -11.35
N ASN A 70 7.55 -1.01 -12.60
CA ASN A 70 7.61 0.34 -13.15
C ASN A 70 6.55 1.29 -12.57
N VAL A 71 5.36 0.77 -12.31
CA VAL A 71 4.28 1.55 -11.66
C VAL A 71 4.63 1.83 -10.20
N THR A 72 5.25 0.88 -9.50
CA THR A 72 5.46 0.92 -8.05
C THR A 72 6.81 1.46 -7.60
N HIS A 73 7.89 1.38 -8.39
CA HIS A 73 9.21 1.84 -7.93
C HIS A 73 9.83 2.98 -8.73
N THR A 74 9.69 3.00 -10.07
CA THR A 74 10.47 3.97 -10.88
C THR A 74 9.88 5.38 -10.88
N GLN A 75 8.63 5.57 -10.44
CA GLN A 75 7.98 6.89 -10.48
C GLN A 75 7.12 7.14 -9.24
N THR A 76 7.65 7.88 -8.28
CA THR A 76 6.92 8.37 -7.09
C THR A 76 5.62 9.09 -7.45
N SER A 77 5.55 9.72 -8.64
CA SER A 77 4.34 10.34 -9.17
C SER A 77 3.18 9.36 -9.38
N ASN A 78 3.46 8.09 -9.72
CA ASN A 78 2.43 7.08 -9.92
C ASN A 78 1.69 6.75 -8.62
N TRP A 79 2.37 6.85 -7.47
CA TRP A 79 1.75 6.68 -6.16
C TRP A 79 0.82 7.82 -5.77
N LEU A 80 1.21 9.05 -6.09
CA LEU A 80 0.32 10.20 -5.93
C LEU A 80 -0.92 10.06 -6.81
N VAL A 81 -0.76 9.63 -8.06
CA VAL A 81 -1.87 9.38 -8.98
C VAL A 81 -2.77 8.24 -8.48
N LEU A 82 -2.20 7.12 -8.01
CA LEU A 82 -2.97 6.01 -7.47
C LEU A 82 -3.70 6.40 -6.18
N GLY A 83 -3.06 7.15 -5.29
CA GLY A 83 -3.68 7.69 -4.08
C GLY A 83 -4.88 8.57 -4.42
N LEU A 84 -4.71 9.52 -5.36
CA LEU A 84 -5.79 10.36 -5.85
C LEU A 84 -6.91 9.57 -6.53
N PHE A 85 -6.58 8.50 -7.26
CA PHE A 85 -7.57 7.62 -7.88
C PHE A 85 -8.39 6.87 -6.81
N VAL A 86 -7.73 6.30 -5.80
CA VAL A 86 -8.39 5.63 -4.66
C VAL A 86 -9.26 6.63 -3.89
N PHE A 87 -8.78 7.86 -3.67
CA PHE A 87 -9.58 8.94 -3.10
C PHE A 87 -10.84 9.21 -3.91
N GLY A 88 -10.68 9.45 -5.22
CA GLY A 88 -11.78 9.75 -6.11
C GLY A 88 -12.85 8.66 -6.10
N ILE A 89 -12.44 7.39 -6.11
CA ILE A 89 -13.36 6.24 -5.98
C ILE A 89 -14.03 6.23 -4.61
N ALA A 90 -13.29 6.39 -3.52
CA ALA A 90 -13.86 6.37 -2.17
C ALA A 90 -14.87 7.51 -1.96
N THR A 91 -14.55 8.73 -2.38
CA THR A 91 -15.45 9.90 -2.35
C THR A 91 -16.68 9.66 -3.22
N PHE A 92 -16.52 9.11 -4.42
CA PHE A 92 -17.64 8.75 -5.30
C PHE A 92 -18.57 7.72 -4.63
N LEU A 93 -18.02 6.61 -4.13
CA LEU A 93 -18.79 5.55 -3.48
C LEU A 93 -19.48 6.02 -2.19
N PHE A 94 -18.86 6.96 -1.46
CA PHE A 94 -19.50 7.63 -0.33
C PHE A 94 -20.72 8.45 -0.76
N HIS A 95 -20.58 9.27 -1.82
CA HIS A 95 -21.66 10.11 -2.31
C HIS A 95 -22.85 9.29 -2.86
N TYR A 96 -22.56 8.14 -3.44
CA TYR A 96 -23.58 7.17 -3.89
C TYR A 96 -24.16 6.31 -2.77
N HIS A 97 -23.81 6.57 -1.50
CA HIS A 97 -24.30 5.86 -0.32
C HIS A 97 -24.07 4.34 -0.36
N VAL A 98 -23.09 3.88 -1.16
CA VAL A 98 -22.72 2.46 -1.25
C VAL A 98 -21.94 2.04 0.00
N ILE A 99 -21.15 2.95 0.56
CA ILE A 99 -20.39 2.73 1.79
C ILE A 99 -21.21 3.32 2.97
N ARG A 100 -21.25 2.60 4.10
CA ARG A 100 -22.00 2.99 5.32
C ARG A 100 -21.77 4.47 5.68
N LYS A 101 -22.82 5.14 6.18
CA LYS A 101 -22.81 6.52 6.68
C LYS A 101 -21.84 6.71 7.86
N LYS A 102 -20.54 6.82 7.57
CA LYS A 102 -19.56 7.51 8.42
C LYS A 102 -19.60 9.01 8.10
N THR A 103 -19.15 9.86 9.01
CA THR A 103 -19.07 11.30 8.72
C THR A 103 -17.98 11.54 7.66
N MET A 104 -18.08 12.62 6.87
CA MET A 104 -17.04 12.99 5.89
C MET A 104 -15.66 13.09 6.57
N GLU A 105 -15.62 13.64 7.79
CA GLU A 105 -14.41 13.72 8.60
C GLU A 105 -13.76 12.34 8.86
N GLU A 106 -14.55 11.31 9.14
CA GLU A 106 -13.99 9.96 9.32
C GLU A 106 -13.42 9.39 8.02
N TYR A 107 -13.99 9.72 6.86
CA TYR A 107 -13.41 9.36 5.56
C TYR A 107 -12.11 10.12 5.28
N ASP A 108 -12.09 11.43 5.54
CA ASP A 108 -10.91 12.25 5.35
C ASP A 108 -9.76 11.73 6.22
N LEU A 109 -10.03 11.38 7.48
CA LEU A 109 -9.04 10.77 8.37
C LEU A 109 -8.58 9.40 7.87
N LEU A 110 -9.50 8.54 7.42
CA LEU A 110 -9.12 7.25 6.82
C LEU A 110 -8.19 7.45 5.62
N TYR A 111 -8.48 8.44 4.78
CA TYR A 111 -7.66 8.74 3.62
C TYR A 111 -6.29 9.31 4.01
N VAL A 112 -6.23 10.19 5.02
CA VAL A 112 -4.96 10.68 5.57
C VAL A 112 -4.11 9.51 6.07
N PHE A 113 -4.68 8.58 6.83
CA PHE A 113 -3.94 7.40 7.31
C PHE A 113 -3.49 6.49 6.17
N PHE A 114 -4.33 6.30 5.14
CA PHE A 114 -3.96 5.56 3.94
C PHE A 114 -2.75 6.19 3.24
N LEU A 115 -2.81 7.50 2.98
CA LEU A 115 -1.72 8.25 2.35
C LEU A 115 -0.45 8.24 3.20
N MET A 116 -0.58 8.35 4.52
CA MET A 116 0.55 8.19 5.43
C MET A 116 1.18 6.81 5.28
N GLY A 117 0.38 5.74 5.16
CA GLY A 117 0.87 4.38 4.92
C GLY A 117 1.66 4.26 3.63
N VAL A 118 1.12 4.79 2.53
CA VAL A 118 1.79 4.86 1.22
C VAL A 118 3.09 5.66 1.32
N PHE A 119 3.06 6.80 2.01
CA PHE A 119 4.25 7.62 2.22
C PHE A 119 5.31 6.89 3.03
N THR A 120 4.93 6.20 4.11
CA THR A 120 5.86 5.36 4.88
C THR A 120 6.47 4.27 4.00
N HIS A 121 5.69 3.64 3.11
CA HIS A 121 6.24 2.66 2.17
C HIS A 121 7.30 3.28 1.25
N LEU A 122 6.99 4.43 0.64
CA LEU A 122 7.93 5.14 -0.23
C LEU A 122 9.21 5.56 0.47
N VAL A 123 9.09 5.99 1.72
CA VAL A 123 10.23 6.34 2.57
C VAL A 123 11.08 5.10 2.86
N MET A 124 10.44 3.97 3.17
CA MET A 124 11.12 2.69 3.37
C MET A 124 11.84 2.24 2.10
N ASP A 125 11.18 2.32 0.95
CA ASP A 125 11.80 2.05 -0.36
C ASP A 125 13.04 2.92 -0.57
N ALA A 126 12.97 4.22 -0.26
CA ALA A 126 14.09 5.15 -0.43
C ALA A 126 15.26 4.86 0.54
N PHE A 127 14.97 4.44 1.78
CA PHE A 127 15.99 4.12 2.78
C PHE A 127 16.58 2.72 2.63
N ILE A 128 15.79 1.75 2.15
CA ILE A 128 16.22 0.36 1.92
C ILE A 128 16.87 0.21 0.53
N GLN A 129 16.71 1.20 -0.36
CA GLN A 129 17.23 1.19 -1.73
C GLN A 129 18.75 1.03 -1.88
N GLU A 130 19.56 1.06 -0.82
CA GLU A 130 21.00 0.85 -0.95
C GLU A 130 21.43 -0.61 -1.22
N GLN A 131 20.53 -1.60 -1.18
CA GLN A 131 20.95 -2.99 -1.41
C GLN A 131 20.09 -3.80 -2.41
N GLY A 132 19.05 -3.23 -3.04
CA GLY A 132 18.25 -3.92 -4.07
C GLY A 132 17.12 -4.81 -3.53
N PRO A 133 16.29 -5.42 -4.41
CA PRO A 133 15.02 -6.06 -4.00
C PRO A 133 15.17 -7.27 -3.06
N TRP A 134 16.40 -7.73 -2.84
CA TRP A 134 16.71 -8.97 -2.12
C TRP A 134 17.55 -8.80 -0.86
N PHE A 135 18.04 -7.61 -0.57
CA PHE A 135 18.82 -7.37 0.63
C PHE A 135 17.95 -6.80 1.77
#